data_AF-A0A2V8GKN3-F1
#
_entry.id   AF-A0A2V8GKN3-F1
#
_cell.length_a   1.000
_cell.length_b   1.000
_cell.length_c   1.000
_cell.angle_alpha   90.00
_cell.angle_beta   90.00
_cell.angle_gamma   90.00
#
_symmetry.space_group_name_H-M   'P 1'
#
loop_
_entity.id
_entity.type
_entity.pdbx_description
1 polymer ?
#
loop_
_entity_poly.entity_id
_entity_poly.type
_entity_poly.pdbx_seq_one_letter_code
_entity_poly.pdbx_strand_id
1 'polypeptide(L)'
;MKTVLVTGGAGFIGSNFVRYLHHERPDYRVIVLDALTYAGNLDNLPPAVRESKQFEFWHGNVTNGEIVNTLVARSDVVVHFAAESHVARSIFDNRIFFETDVVGTHVVANAVLKAADKVERFIHISTSEVYGTALESPMTEEHPLNPTTPYAAAKTGADRLVYSYWRTYGIPAVIIRPFNQYGPHQHLEKVVP
;
A
#
# COMPACT_ATOMS: atom_id res chain seq x y z
N MET A 1 -13.52 -0.15 19.25
CA MET A 1 -13.09 0.83 18.25
C MET A 1 -12.04 0.14 17.39
N LYS A 2 -12.30 -0.04 16.09
CA LYS A 2 -11.31 -0.68 15.18
C LYS A 2 -10.24 0.33 14.79
N THR A 3 -9.00 -0.14 14.66
CA THR A 3 -7.84 0.65 14.23
C THR A 3 -7.33 0.15 12.88
N VAL A 4 -7.27 1.06 11.91
CA VAL A 4 -6.78 0.78 10.55
C VAL A 4 -5.45 1.50 10.34
N LEU A 5 -4.40 0.75 10.08
CA LEU A 5 -3.12 1.29 9.60
C LEU A 5 -3.16 1.40 8.09
N VAL A 6 -2.90 2.60 7.57
CA VAL A 6 -2.77 2.89 6.15
C VAL A 6 -1.35 3.37 5.88
N THR A 7 -0.54 2.52 5.22
CA THR A 7 0.78 2.98 4.77
C THR A 7 0.63 3.68 3.42
N GLY A 8 1.39 4.74 3.14
CA GLY A 8 1.26 5.50 1.89
C GLY A 8 -0.01 6.35 1.85
N GLY A 9 -0.57 6.66 3.02
CA GLY A 9 -1.84 7.36 3.18
C GLY A 9 -1.82 8.84 2.83
N ALA A 10 -0.66 9.44 2.55
CA ALA A 10 -0.55 10.82 2.04
C ALA A 10 -0.40 10.87 0.51
N GLY A 11 -0.29 9.72 -0.17
CA GLY A 11 -0.29 9.63 -1.63
C GLY A 11 -1.69 9.75 -2.25
N PHE A 12 -1.77 9.67 -3.58
CA PHE A 12 -3.03 9.82 -4.32
C PHE A 12 -4.15 8.85 -3.86
N ILE A 13 -3.97 7.54 -4.04
CA ILE A 13 -5.02 6.56 -3.72
C ILE A 13 -5.18 6.43 -2.19
N GLY A 14 -4.07 6.38 -1.46
CA GLY A 14 -4.07 6.23 0.00
C GLY A 14 -4.83 7.36 0.71
N SER A 15 -4.65 8.61 0.29
CA SER A 15 -5.36 9.74 0.90
C SER A 15 -6.86 9.74 0.60
N ASN A 16 -7.25 9.36 -0.62
CA ASN A 16 -8.66 9.17 -0.96
C ASN A 16 -9.29 8.05 -0.13
N PHE A 17 -8.57 6.94 0.09
CA PHE A 17 -9.02 5.87 0.98
C PHE A 17 -9.18 6.35 2.43
N VAL A 18 -8.20 7.10 2.96
CA VAL A 18 -8.28 7.66 4.32
C VAL A 18 -9.47 8.62 4.46
N ARG A 19 -9.70 9.50 3.48
CA ARG A 19 -10.85 10.42 3.44
C ARG A 19 -12.17 9.66 3.45
N TYR A 20 -12.29 8.67 2.58
CA TYR A 20 -13.48 7.82 2.47
C TYR A 20 -13.74 7.09 3.79
N LEU A 21 -12.72 6.43 4.35
CA LEU A 21 -12.84 5.69 5.60
C LEU A 21 -13.23 6.59 6.77
N HIS A 22 -12.65 7.79 6.86
CA HIS A 22 -12.98 8.75 7.91
C HIS A 22 -14.45 9.20 7.85
N HIS A 23 -15.00 9.37 6.65
CA HIS A 23 -16.40 9.75 6.44
C HIS A 23 -17.37 8.59 6.73
N GLU A 24 -17.10 7.42 6.16
CA GLU A 24 -18.01 6.26 6.26
C GLU A 24 -17.92 5.52 7.59
N ARG A 25 -16.77 5.62 8.28
CA ARG A 25 -16.49 4.97 9.56
C ARG A 25 -15.90 5.96 10.56
N PRO A 26 -16.72 6.93 11.01
CA PRO A 26 -16.29 7.90 12.01
C PRO A 26 -16.14 7.28 13.41
N ASP A 27 -16.32 5.97 13.56
CA ASP A 27 -16.04 5.18 14.76
C ASP A 27 -14.71 4.41 14.68
N TYR A 28 -13.97 4.52 13.56
CA TYR A 28 -12.70 3.85 13.34
C TYR A 28 -11.53 4.82 13.55
N ARG A 29 -10.49 4.33 14.24
CA ARG A 29 -9.20 5.02 14.32
C ARG A 29 -8.40 4.75 13.05
N VAL A 30 -7.86 5.78 12.44
CA VAL A 30 -6.97 5.69 11.27
C VAL A 30 -5.57 6.15 11.65
N ILE A 31 -4.61 5.26 11.49
CA ILE A 31 -3.18 5.57 11.63
C ILE A 31 -2.59 5.60 10.23
N VAL A 32 -1.95 6.70 9.84
CA VAL A 32 -1.23 6.81 8.56
C VAL A 32 0.27 6.73 8.82
N LEU A 33 0.95 5.85 8.09
CA LEU A 33 2.40 5.83 7.97
C LEU A 33 2.78 6.27 6.56
N ASP A 34 3.52 7.36 6.42
CA ASP A 34 3.95 7.84 5.11
C ASP A 34 5.37 8.41 5.20
N ALA A 35 6.17 8.18 4.16
CA ALA A 35 7.55 8.69 4.10
C ALA A 35 7.60 10.14 3.57
N LEU A 36 6.49 10.67 3.04
CA LEU A 36 6.40 11.96 2.38
C LEU A 36 7.47 12.10 1.29
N THR A 37 7.59 11.06 0.45
CA THR A 37 8.42 11.11 -0.75
C THR A 37 7.83 12.10 -1.75
N TYR A 38 8.39 12.18 -2.96
CA TYR A 38 7.91 13.11 -3.99
C TYR A 38 6.40 12.99 -4.29
N ALA A 39 5.78 11.83 -4.06
CA ALA A 39 4.37 11.58 -4.33
C ALA A 39 3.46 11.76 -3.08
N GLY A 40 4.04 11.92 -1.89
CA GLY A 40 3.31 12.12 -0.65
C GLY A 40 3.06 13.59 -0.38
N ASN A 41 1.79 13.97 -0.15
CA ASN A 41 1.45 15.33 0.23
C ASN A 41 0.42 15.30 1.38
N LEU A 42 0.79 15.87 2.53
CA LEU A 42 -0.07 15.90 3.70
C LEU A 42 -1.33 16.76 3.48
N ASP A 43 -1.29 17.72 2.55
CA ASP A 43 -2.47 18.53 2.16
C ASP A 43 -3.52 17.69 1.43
N ASN A 44 -3.15 16.49 0.96
CA ASN A 44 -4.14 15.52 0.50
C ASN A 44 -5.03 15.01 1.64
N LEU A 45 -4.72 15.29 2.90
CA LEU A 45 -5.60 15.01 4.04
C LEU A 45 -6.15 16.34 4.59
N PRO A 46 -7.47 16.56 4.53
CA PRO A 46 -8.05 17.85 4.91
C PRO A 46 -8.00 18.05 6.43
N PRO A 47 -8.07 19.29 6.94
CA PRO A 47 -8.09 19.57 8.37
C PRO A 47 -9.10 18.74 9.17
N ALA A 48 -10.31 18.53 8.61
CA ALA A 48 -11.35 17.69 9.23
C ALA A 48 -10.87 16.26 9.57
N VAL A 49 -9.98 15.68 8.75
CA VAL A 49 -9.34 14.40 9.04
C VAL A 49 -8.18 14.59 10.01
N ARG A 50 -7.26 15.52 9.70
CA ARG A 50 -5.99 15.69 10.45
C ARG A 50 -6.18 16.11 11.90
N GLU A 51 -7.25 16.84 12.19
CA GLU A 51 -7.59 17.34 13.52
C GLU A 51 -8.55 16.40 14.28
N SER A 52 -8.98 15.31 13.64
CA SER A 52 -9.81 14.32 14.30
C SER A 52 -9.04 13.59 15.40
N LYS A 53 -9.67 13.38 16.56
CA LYS A 53 -9.13 12.56 17.66
C LYS A 53 -8.89 11.10 17.27
N GLN A 54 -9.49 10.66 16.16
CA GLN A 54 -9.38 9.29 15.65
C GLN A 54 -8.30 9.16 14.57
N PHE A 55 -7.61 10.24 14.23
CA PHE A 55 -6.55 10.25 13.24
C PHE A 55 -5.18 10.39 13.91
N GLU A 56 -4.19 9.68 13.38
CA GLU A 56 -2.80 9.78 13.81
C GLU A 56 -1.89 9.64 12.59
N PHE A 57 -0.91 10.53 12.47
CA PHE A 57 0.06 10.51 11.38
C PHE A 57 1.46 10.22 11.89
N TRP A 58 2.15 9.32 11.22
CA TRP A 58 3.55 8.97 11.45
C TRP A 58 4.35 9.25 10.19
N HIS A 59 5.31 10.16 10.29
CA HIS A 59 6.31 10.34 9.26
C HIS A 59 7.38 9.25 9.39
N GLY A 60 7.49 8.38 8.40
CA GLY A 60 8.46 7.28 8.42
C GLY A 60 8.37 6.37 7.20
N ASN A 61 9.40 5.56 6.99
CA ASN A 61 9.46 4.61 5.88
C ASN A 61 9.02 3.21 6.32
N VAL A 62 8.31 2.49 5.45
CA VAL A 62 7.91 1.09 5.67
C VAL A 62 9.09 0.12 5.78
N THR A 63 10.30 0.51 5.38
CA THR A 63 11.52 -0.26 5.62
C THR A 63 12.02 -0.15 7.08
N ASN A 64 11.52 0.81 7.86
CA ASN A 64 11.84 0.91 9.29
C ASN A 64 11.01 -0.11 10.09
N GLY A 65 11.63 -1.24 10.41
CA GLY A 65 10.99 -2.32 11.14
C GLY A 65 10.47 -1.94 12.54
N GLU A 66 11.13 -1.04 13.25
CA GLU A 66 10.69 -0.63 14.59
C GLU A 66 9.36 0.14 14.55
N ILE A 67 9.27 1.13 13.65
CA ILE A 67 8.04 1.88 13.42
C ILE A 67 6.93 0.93 12.96
N VAL A 68 7.20 0.11 11.94
CA VAL A 68 6.19 -0.79 11.37
C VAL A 68 5.69 -1.81 12.39
N ASN A 69 6.59 -2.46 13.16
CA ASN A 69 6.17 -3.40 14.21
C ASN A 69 5.28 -2.69 15.25
N THR A 70 5.65 -1.48 15.66
CA THR A 70 4.88 -0.70 16.63
C THR A 70 3.48 -0.37 16.11
N LEU A 71 3.37 0.10 14.87
CA LEU A 71 2.08 0.50 14.30
C LEU A 71 1.19 -0.70 13.98
N VAL A 72 1.74 -1.78 13.45
CA VAL A 72 0.99 -3.00 13.16
C VAL A 72 0.45 -3.64 14.45
N ALA A 73 1.25 -3.72 15.53
CA ALA A 73 0.80 -4.24 16.83
C ALA A 73 -0.34 -3.39 17.46
N ARG A 74 -0.57 -2.18 16.98
CA ARG A 74 -1.65 -1.28 17.43
C ARG A 74 -2.90 -1.37 16.56
N SER A 75 -2.87 -2.14 15.47
CA SER A 75 -3.90 -2.11 14.42
C SER A 75 -4.63 -3.44 14.29
N ASP A 76 -5.90 -3.38 13.93
CA ASP A 76 -6.74 -4.55 13.65
C ASP A 76 -6.74 -4.84 12.13
N VAL A 77 -6.58 -3.81 11.30
CA VAL A 77 -6.48 -3.93 9.84
C VAL A 77 -5.28 -3.15 9.33
N VAL A 78 -4.55 -3.72 8.37
CA VAL A 78 -3.43 -3.07 7.69
C VAL A 78 -3.74 -2.96 6.20
N VAL A 79 -3.72 -1.75 5.64
CA VAL A 79 -3.89 -1.48 4.21
C VAL A 79 -2.60 -0.86 3.66
N HIS A 80 -1.93 -1.57 2.78
CA HIS A 80 -0.58 -1.24 2.34
C HIS A 80 -0.57 -0.65 0.94
N PHE A 81 -0.61 0.70 0.85
CA PHE A 81 -0.44 1.45 -0.40
C PHE A 81 0.99 1.96 -0.65
N ALA A 82 1.85 2.01 0.38
CA ALA A 82 3.19 2.58 0.26
C ALA A 82 4.01 1.81 -0.77
N ALA A 83 4.45 2.51 -1.82
CA ALA A 83 5.24 1.98 -2.91
C ALA A 83 5.91 3.13 -3.67
N GLU A 84 7.02 2.86 -4.34
CA GLU A 84 7.50 3.71 -5.44
C GLU A 84 6.74 3.35 -6.71
N SER A 85 6.11 4.33 -7.38
CA SER A 85 5.13 4.06 -8.45
C SER A 85 5.42 4.77 -9.78
N HIS A 86 6.57 5.41 -9.93
CA HIS A 86 6.93 6.10 -11.18
C HIS A 86 7.67 5.20 -12.15
N VAL A 87 6.96 4.61 -13.12
CA VAL A 87 7.54 3.73 -14.15
C VAL A 87 8.78 4.34 -14.81
N ALA A 88 8.73 5.58 -15.30
CA ALA A 88 9.90 6.19 -15.95
C ALA A 88 11.13 6.34 -15.03
N ARG A 89 10.95 6.66 -13.74
CA ARG A 89 12.07 6.75 -12.78
C ARG A 89 12.68 5.38 -12.50
N SER A 90 11.85 4.32 -12.50
CA SER A 90 12.31 2.94 -12.31
C SER A 90 13.28 2.47 -13.39
N ILE A 91 13.33 3.13 -14.55
CA ILE A 91 14.25 2.79 -15.65
C ILE A 91 15.66 3.37 -15.39
N PHE A 92 15.76 4.48 -14.65
CA PHE A 92 17.03 5.19 -14.42
C PHE A 92 17.63 4.93 -13.03
N ASP A 93 16.80 4.71 -12.01
CA ASP A 93 17.21 4.31 -10.65
C ASP A 93 16.22 3.26 -10.11
N ASN A 94 16.54 1.98 -10.32
CA ASN A 94 15.62 0.86 -10.05
C ASN A 94 15.72 0.33 -8.62
N ARG A 95 16.79 0.63 -7.88
CA ARG A 95 17.07 0.02 -6.58
C ARG A 95 16.01 0.40 -5.54
N ILE A 96 15.63 1.67 -5.52
CA ILE A 96 14.65 2.21 -4.57
C ILE A 96 13.27 1.55 -4.70
N PHE A 97 12.91 1.07 -5.88
CA PHE A 97 11.66 0.32 -6.10
C PHE A 97 11.69 -1.03 -5.39
N PHE A 98 12.79 -1.78 -5.49
CA PHE A 98 12.92 -3.05 -4.78
C PHE A 98 13.03 -2.85 -3.26
N GLU A 99 13.73 -1.81 -2.81
CA GLU A 99 13.82 -1.50 -1.39
C GLU A 99 12.46 -1.14 -0.79
N THR A 100 11.71 -0.23 -1.42
CA THR A 100 10.39 0.16 -0.90
C THR A 100 9.36 -0.93 -1.12
N ASP A 101 9.23 -1.44 -2.35
CA ASP A 101 8.09 -2.29 -2.71
C ASP A 101 8.31 -3.72 -2.23
N VAL A 102 9.51 -4.28 -2.35
CA VAL A 102 9.78 -5.67 -1.91
C VAL A 102 10.21 -5.71 -0.46
N VAL A 103 11.26 -4.98 -0.09
CA VAL A 103 11.78 -5.03 1.29
C VAL A 103 10.82 -4.34 2.26
N GLY A 104 10.20 -3.22 1.88
CA GLY A 104 9.15 -2.61 2.70
C GLY A 104 7.95 -3.53 2.90
N THR A 105 7.45 -4.18 1.84
CA THR A 105 6.36 -5.17 1.96
C THR A 105 6.76 -6.34 2.86
N HIS A 106 8.00 -6.83 2.76
CA HIS A 106 8.53 -7.86 3.66
C HIS A 106 8.45 -7.43 5.14
N VAL A 107 8.87 -6.20 5.45
CA VAL A 107 8.83 -5.66 6.81
C VAL A 107 7.39 -5.60 7.33
N VAL A 108 6.44 -5.13 6.50
CA VAL A 108 5.00 -5.09 6.86
C VAL A 108 4.44 -6.49 7.06
N ALA A 109 4.67 -7.43 6.12
CA ALA A 109 4.17 -8.80 6.21
C ALA A 109 4.75 -9.53 7.44
N ASN A 110 6.01 -9.30 7.77
CA ASN A 110 6.64 -9.85 8.96
C ASN A 110 6.08 -9.26 10.26
N ALA A 111 5.76 -7.95 10.27
CA ALA A 111 5.09 -7.33 11.40
C ALA A 111 3.66 -7.88 11.59
N VAL A 112 2.92 -8.10 10.49
CA VAL A 112 1.61 -8.75 10.52
C VAL A 112 1.71 -10.17 11.06
N LEU A 113 2.70 -10.95 10.63
CA LEU A 113 2.95 -12.29 11.16
C LEU A 113 3.16 -12.28 12.68
N LYS A 114 3.95 -11.33 13.20
CA LYS A 114 4.20 -11.19 14.65
C LYS A 114 2.95 -10.79 15.44
N ALA A 115 1.99 -10.13 14.81
CA ALA A 115 0.74 -9.66 15.40
C ALA A 115 -0.48 -10.41 14.84
N ALA A 116 -0.31 -11.66 14.41
CA ALA A 116 -1.35 -12.43 13.74
C ALA A 116 -2.55 -12.78 14.64
N ASP A 117 -2.40 -12.67 15.96
CA ASP A 117 -3.46 -12.79 16.96
C ASP A 117 -4.37 -11.55 17.02
N LYS A 118 -3.88 -10.40 16.55
CA LYS A 118 -4.58 -9.12 16.57
C LYS A 118 -5.03 -8.64 15.19
N VAL A 119 -4.16 -8.76 14.19
CA VAL A 119 -4.46 -8.28 12.84
C VAL A 119 -5.50 -9.21 12.22
N GLU A 120 -6.71 -8.71 12.01
CA GLU A 120 -7.82 -9.44 11.39
C GLU A 120 -7.68 -9.50 9.86
N ARG A 121 -7.01 -8.50 9.26
CA ARG A 121 -6.84 -8.42 7.81
C ARG A 121 -5.63 -7.58 7.38
N PHE A 122 -4.86 -8.10 6.43
CA PHE A 122 -3.80 -7.39 5.73
C PHE A 122 -4.14 -7.26 4.24
N ILE A 123 -4.32 -6.05 3.74
CA ILE A 123 -4.65 -5.77 2.35
C ILE A 123 -3.41 -5.20 1.66
N HIS A 124 -2.81 -5.97 0.76
CA HIS A 124 -1.71 -5.53 -0.09
C HIS A 124 -2.26 -4.95 -1.39
N ILE A 125 -1.96 -3.68 -1.65
CA ILE A 125 -2.38 -3.01 -2.88
C ILE A 125 -1.27 -3.12 -3.91
N SER A 126 -1.56 -3.83 -4.99
CA SER A 126 -0.67 -4.08 -6.11
C SER A 126 -1.10 -3.29 -7.35
N THR A 127 -0.89 -3.85 -8.54
CA THR A 127 -1.23 -3.24 -9.83
C THR A 127 -1.55 -4.31 -10.86
N SER A 128 -2.41 -4.00 -11.83
CA SER A 128 -2.62 -4.83 -13.02
C SER A 128 -1.37 -4.97 -13.90
N GLU A 129 -0.39 -4.08 -13.79
CA GLU A 129 0.87 -4.16 -14.57
C GLU A 129 1.69 -5.43 -14.28
N VAL A 130 1.43 -6.12 -13.16
CA VAL A 130 2.05 -7.42 -12.86
C VAL A 130 1.72 -8.49 -13.92
N TYR A 131 0.58 -8.36 -14.60
CA TYR A 131 0.17 -9.27 -15.66
C TYR A 131 0.88 -9.01 -16.99
N GLY A 132 1.46 -7.81 -17.16
CA GLY A 132 2.02 -7.38 -18.44
C GLY A 132 0.94 -7.12 -19.49
N THR A 133 1.17 -7.61 -20.71
CA THR A 133 0.20 -7.50 -21.80
C THR A 133 -0.89 -8.55 -21.65
N ALA A 134 -2.15 -8.13 -21.78
CA ALA A 134 -3.30 -9.04 -21.74
C ALA A 134 -3.20 -10.10 -22.84
N LEU A 135 -3.22 -11.37 -22.44
CA LEU A 135 -3.29 -12.52 -23.36
C LEU A 135 -4.75 -12.86 -23.70
N GLU A 136 -5.65 -12.54 -22.78
CA GLU A 136 -7.10 -12.71 -22.91
C GLU A 136 -7.85 -11.56 -22.20
N SER A 137 -9.12 -11.34 -22.57
CA SER A 137 -9.97 -10.32 -21.98
C SER A 137 -11.36 -10.89 -21.67
N PRO A 138 -11.87 -10.75 -20.43
CA PRO A 138 -11.24 -10.07 -19.29
C PRO A 138 -10.07 -10.86 -18.67
N MET A 139 -9.08 -10.16 -18.10
CA MET A 139 -8.02 -10.79 -17.30
C MET A 139 -8.56 -11.21 -15.92
N THR A 140 -8.29 -12.44 -15.50
CA THR A 140 -8.64 -12.97 -14.17
C THR A 140 -7.42 -12.96 -13.24
N GLU A 141 -7.61 -13.28 -11.95
CA GLU A 141 -6.53 -13.42 -10.97
C GLU A 141 -5.53 -14.54 -11.30
N GLU A 142 -5.94 -15.51 -12.12
CA GLU A 142 -5.11 -16.63 -12.61
C GLU A 142 -4.31 -16.27 -13.87
N HIS A 143 -4.49 -15.06 -14.42
CA HIS A 143 -3.71 -14.60 -15.57
C HIS A 143 -2.20 -14.61 -15.23
N PRO A 144 -1.31 -15.03 -16.17
CA PRO A 144 0.12 -15.07 -15.92
C PRO A 144 0.70 -13.73 -15.46
N LEU A 145 1.67 -13.80 -14.53
CA LEU A 145 2.43 -12.63 -14.06
C LEU A 145 3.65 -12.43 -14.96
N ASN A 146 3.54 -11.51 -15.92
CA ASN A 146 4.58 -11.20 -16.91
C ASN A 146 4.99 -9.72 -16.86
N PRO A 147 5.59 -9.23 -15.75
CA PRO A 147 5.98 -7.83 -15.63
C PRO A 147 7.03 -7.43 -16.67
N THR A 148 6.81 -6.31 -17.37
CA THR A 148 7.69 -5.81 -18.45
C THR A 148 8.51 -4.58 -18.06
N THR A 149 8.34 -4.07 -16.84
CA THR A 149 9.07 -2.89 -16.30
C THR A 149 9.68 -3.20 -14.93
N PRO A 150 10.74 -2.48 -14.49
CA PRO A 150 11.31 -2.67 -13.15
C PRO A 150 10.31 -2.42 -12.02
N TYR A 151 9.43 -1.41 -12.16
CA TYR A 151 8.30 -1.19 -11.24
C TYR A 151 7.37 -2.41 -11.15
N ALA A 152 6.89 -2.90 -12.30
CA ALA A 152 6.00 -4.06 -12.33
C ALA A 152 6.69 -5.32 -11.76
N ALA A 153 8.00 -5.46 -11.99
CA ALA A 153 8.79 -6.55 -11.43
C ALA A 153 8.90 -6.46 -9.90
N ALA A 154 9.14 -5.27 -9.35
CA ALA A 154 9.17 -5.04 -7.90
C ALA A 154 7.79 -5.32 -7.27
N LYS A 155 6.69 -4.83 -7.86
CA LYS A 155 5.33 -5.14 -7.41
C LYS A 155 4.99 -6.62 -7.52
N THR A 156 5.43 -7.30 -8.57
CA THR A 156 5.30 -8.76 -8.70
C THR A 156 6.07 -9.49 -7.59
N GLY A 157 7.28 -9.03 -7.26
CA GLY A 157 8.05 -9.54 -6.13
C GLY A 157 7.32 -9.40 -4.79
N ALA A 158 6.74 -8.23 -4.53
CA ALA A 158 5.92 -7.96 -3.35
C ALA A 158 4.67 -8.85 -3.28
N ASP A 159 3.93 -8.97 -4.39
CA ASP A 159 2.77 -9.87 -4.51
C ASP A 159 3.11 -11.30 -4.12
N ARG A 160 4.21 -11.81 -4.71
CA ARG A 160 4.63 -13.19 -4.50
C ARG A 160 5.17 -13.44 -3.10
N LEU A 161 5.75 -12.42 -2.47
CA LEU A 161 6.11 -12.43 -1.07
C LEU A 161 4.87 -12.51 -0.17
N VAL A 162 3.87 -11.66 -0.37
CA VAL A 162 2.63 -11.68 0.44
C VAL A 162 1.92 -13.02 0.31
N TYR A 163 1.82 -13.55 -0.91
CA TYR A 163 1.27 -14.89 -1.12
C TYR A 163 2.07 -15.95 -0.37
N SER A 164 3.40 -15.92 -0.41
CA SER A 164 4.21 -16.95 0.26
C SER A 164 4.01 -16.90 1.78
N TYR A 165 3.85 -15.71 2.36
CA TYR A 165 3.52 -15.54 3.77
C TYR A 165 2.14 -16.10 4.12
N TRP A 166 1.13 -15.84 3.29
CA TRP A 166 -0.19 -16.45 3.48
C TRP A 166 -0.11 -17.98 3.40
N ARG A 167 0.54 -18.55 2.38
CA ARG A 167 0.66 -20.00 2.22
C ARG A 167 1.46 -20.68 3.32
N THR A 168 2.50 -20.03 3.82
CA THR A 168 3.44 -20.62 4.78
C THR A 168 2.99 -20.43 6.22
N TYR A 169 2.50 -19.23 6.55
CA TYR A 169 2.21 -18.82 7.93
C TYR A 169 0.73 -18.53 8.18
N GLY A 170 -0.11 -18.55 7.15
CA GLY A 170 -1.55 -18.34 7.31
C GLY A 170 -1.95 -16.90 7.69
N ILE A 171 -1.09 -15.90 7.45
CA ILE A 171 -1.46 -14.50 7.73
C ILE A 171 -2.73 -14.11 6.95
N PRO A 172 -3.61 -13.23 7.50
CA PRO A 172 -4.91 -12.93 6.91
C PRO A 172 -4.80 -11.92 5.74
N ALA A 173 -4.03 -12.29 4.73
CA ALA A 173 -3.67 -11.42 3.61
C ALA A 173 -4.67 -11.50 2.45
N VAL A 174 -4.89 -10.36 1.81
CA VAL A 174 -5.60 -10.21 0.52
C VAL A 174 -4.75 -9.34 -0.38
N ILE A 175 -4.59 -9.74 -1.64
CA ILE A 175 -3.90 -8.95 -2.67
C ILE A 175 -4.95 -8.37 -3.61
N ILE A 176 -4.86 -7.06 -3.89
CA ILE A 176 -5.74 -6.37 -4.84
C ILE A 176 -4.88 -5.80 -5.98
N ARG A 177 -5.24 -6.07 -7.23
CA ARG A 177 -4.52 -5.60 -8.44
C ARG A 177 -5.41 -4.67 -9.27
N PRO A 178 -5.53 -3.38 -8.89
CA PRO A 178 -6.33 -2.43 -9.65
C PRO A 178 -5.69 -2.10 -11.01
N PHE A 179 -6.53 -1.72 -11.97
CA PHE A 179 -6.13 -1.02 -13.18
C PHE A 179 -5.89 0.47 -12.89
N ASN A 180 -5.52 1.23 -13.94
CA ASN A 180 -5.26 2.65 -13.85
C ASN A 180 -6.39 3.39 -13.10
N GLN A 181 -5.99 4.12 -12.07
CA GLN A 181 -6.86 4.98 -11.28
C GLN A 181 -6.70 6.43 -11.73
N TYR A 182 -7.78 7.20 -11.66
CA TYR A 182 -7.77 8.64 -11.94
C TYR A 182 -8.71 9.37 -10.98
N GLY A 183 -8.44 10.65 -10.69
CA GLY A 183 -9.30 11.44 -9.81
C GLY A 183 -8.57 12.51 -8.99
N PRO A 184 -9.27 13.12 -8.01
CA PRO A 184 -8.72 14.16 -7.14
C PRO A 184 -7.44 13.71 -6.43
N HIS A 185 -6.47 14.62 -6.29
CA HIS A 185 -5.15 14.37 -5.66
C HIS A 185 -4.19 13.49 -6.46
N GLN A 186 -4.51 13.19 -7.73
CA GLN A 186 -3.55 12.59 -8.65
C GLN A 186 -2.42 13.59 -8.96
N HIS A 187 -1.17 13.13 -8.90
CA HIS A 187 -0.02 13.97 -9.22
C HIS A 187 -0.02 14.39 -10.70
N LEU A 188 0.33 15.66 -10.98
CA LEU A 188 0.18 16.30 -12.30
C LEU A 188 0.96 15.61 -13.44
N GLU A 189 1.95 14.80 -13.12
CA GLU A 189 2.76 14.06 -14.11
C GLU A 189 2.04 12.85 -14.72
N LYS A 190 0.89 12.44 -14.15
CA LYS A 190 0.18 11.22 -14.56
C LYS A 190 -0.91 11.54 -15.59
N VAL A 191 -1.02 10.69 -16.61
CA VAL A 191 -2.08 10.76 -17.63
C VAL A 191 -3.41 10.29 -17.04
N VAL A 192 -4.50 10.96 -17.40
CA VAL A 192 -5.88 10.47 -17.19
C VAL A 192 -6.24 9.59 -18.40
N PRO A 193 -6.54 8.29 -18.22
CA PRO A 193 -6.83 7.36 -19.31
C PRO A 193 -8.04 7.74 -20.16
#